data_AF-A0A951LLA8-F1
#
_entry.id   AF-A0A951LLA8-F1
#
_cell.length_a   1.000
_cell.length_b   1.000
_cell.length_c   1.000
_cell.angle_alpha   90.00
_cell.angle_beta   90.00
_cell.angle_gamma   90.00
#
_symmetry.space_group_name_H-M   'P 1'
#
loop_
_entity.id
_entity.type
_entity.pdbx_description
1 polymer ?
#
loop_
_entity_poly.entity_id
_entity_poly.type
_entity_poly.pdbx_seq_one_letter_code
_entity_poly.pdbx_strand_id
1 'polypeptide(L)'
;MSSDTIRPERQVRRFDIFTEWNRLKARERMKLPEPQARIYGLAVAKIVAGRGGGSPGTHSSHSKEKMKDLKSRARKEDTSDAWWQDFGTDIEFEDKIIHRMGENFYKHTFQPAIRQAWDEGKDYEEIRDALRSSWNEQLKSARRS
;
A
#
# COMPACT_ATOMS: atom_id res chain seq x y z
N MET A 1 -20.33 -1.54 27.08
CA MET A 1 -19.46 -2.37 26.23
C MET A 1 -18.21 -1.56 25.94
N SER A 2 -17.07 -1.95 26.51
CA SER A 2 -15.78 -1.33 26.18
C SER A 2 -15.55 -1.56 24.70
N SER A 3 -15.71 -0.51 23.88
CA SER A 3 -15.40 -0.59 22.46
C SER A 3 -13.89 -0.71 22.36
N ASP A 4 -13.38 -1.95 22.30
CA ASP A 4 -11.99 -2.19 22.00
C ASP A 4 -11.70 -1.57 20.63
N THR A 5 -11.10 -0.39 20.66
CA THR A 5 -10.68 0.30 19.45
C THR A 5 -9.62 -0.58 18.81
N ILE A 6 -9.94 -1.15 17.64
CA ILE A 6 -9.01 -1.95 16.86
C ILE A 6 -7.86 -1.03 16.43
N ARG A 7 -6.68 -1.28 17.01
CA ARG A 7 -5.46 -0.48 16.82
C ARG A 7 -4.46 -1.24 15.96
N PRO A 8 -3.54 -0.54 15.27
CA PRO A 8 -2.50 -1.23 14.52
C PRO A 8 -1.49 -1.89 15.45
N GLU A 9 -0.96 -3.05 15.09
CA GLU A 9 0.09 -3.74 15.86
C GLU A 9 1.46 -3.06 15.71
N ARG A 10 1.66 -2.35 14.60
CA ARG A 10 2.88 -1.60 14.28
C ARG A 10 2.55 -0.27 13.67
N GLN A 11 3.53 0.62 13.68
CA GLN A 11 3.40 1.95 13.10
C GLN A 11 2.93 1.85 11.63
N VAL A 12 1.88 2.61 11.31
CA VAL A 12 1.41 2.80 9.94
C VAL A 12 2.37 3.77 9.24
N ARG A 13 2.82 3.41 8.05
CA ARG A 13 3.79 4.14 7.22
C ARG A 13 3.07 4.77 6.05
N ARG A 14 3.64 5.86 5.50
CA ARG A 14 3.15 6.42 4.22
C ARG A 14 3.16 5.39 3.09
N PHE A 15 4.15 4.48 3.12
CA PHE A 15 4.24 3.35 2.20
C PHE A 15 2.97 2.49 2.22
N ASP A 16 2.39 2.23 3.40
CA ASP A 16 1.22 1.34 3.51
C ASP A 16 -0.02 1.98 2.92
N ILE A 17 -0.27 3.26 3.24
CA ILE A 17 -1.40 4.00 2.66
C ILE A 17 -1.23 4.11 1.15
N PHE A 18 -0.01 4.40 0.68
CA PHE A 18 0.25 4.50 -0.75
C PHE A 18 0.07 3.17 -1.47
N THR A 19 0.44 2.07 -0.82
CA THR A 19 0.29 0.70 -1.36
C THR A 19 -1.19 0.34 -1.49
N GLU A 20 -1.99 0.56 -0.44
CA GLU A 20 -3.42 0.25 -0.43
C GLU A 20 -4.23 1.18 -1.34
N TRP A 21 -3.87 2.47 -1.41
CA TRP A 21 -4.46 3.40 -2.37
C TRP A 21 -4.27 2.93 -3.81
N ASN A 22 -3.07 2.47 -4.17
CA ASN A 22 -2.80 1.98 -5.52
C ASN A 22 -3.38 0.58 -5.77
N ARG A 23 -3.55 -0.27 -4.74
CA ARG A 23 -4.35 -1.50 -4.84
C ARG A 23 -5.80 -1.17 -5.19
N LEU A 24 -6.43 -0.25 -4.45
CA LEU A 24 -7.80 0.17 -4.70
C LEU A 24 -7.95 0.81 -6.09
N LYS A 25 -7.02 1.69 -6.47
CA LYS A 25 -6.96 2.26 -7.82
C LYS A 25 -6.91 1.18 -8.91
N ALA A 26 -6.08 0.16 -8.74
CA ALA A 26 -5.99 -0.95 -9.68
C ALA A 26 -7.30 -1.75 -9.79
N ARG A 27 -8.01 -1.95 -8.67
CA ARG A 27 -9.34 -2.58 -8.67
C ARG A 27 -10.37 -1.72 -9.39
N GLU A 28 -10.44 -0.44 -9.04
CA GLU A 28 -11.54 0.42 -9.44
C GLU A 28 -11.38 1.00 -10.85
N ARG A 29 -10.18 1.40 -11.23
CA ARG A 29 -9.91 2.05 -12.54
C ARG A 29 -9.43 1.08 -13.59
N MET A 30 -8.50 0.20 -13.25
CA MET A 30 -7.87 -0.74 -14.19
C MET A 30 -8.60 -2.10 -14.23
N LYS A 31 -9.56 -2.32 -13.33
CA LYS A 31 -10.34 -3.56 -13.21
C LYS A 31 -9.49 -4.83 -13.04
N LEU A 32 -8.28 -4.70 -12.46
CA LEU A 32 -7.42 -5.84 -12.18
C LEU A 32 -8.06 -6.74 -11.11
N PRO A 33 -7.91 -8.08 -11.18
CA PRO A 33 -8.34 -8.98 -10.12
C PRO A 33 -7.57 -8.75 -8.82
N GLU A 34 -8.14 -9.11 -7.67
CA GLU A 34 -7.59 -8.79 -6.34
C GLU A 34 -6.11 -9.17 -6.13
N PRO A 35 -5.66 -10.39 -6.49
CA PRO A 35 -4.25 -10.75 -6.35
C PRO A 35 -3.33 -9.83 -7.18
N GLN A 36 -3.75 -9.48 -8.40
CA GLN A 36 -2.97 -8.59 -9.26
C GLN A 36 -2.98 -7.15 -8.75
N ALA A 37 -4.11 -6.66 -8.22
CA ALA A 37 -4.21 -5.33 -7.66
C ALA A 37 -3.28 -5.15 -6.45
N ARG A 38 -3.15 -6.18 -5.60
CA ARG A 38 -2.23 -6.17 -4.46
C ARG A 38 -0.78 -6.10 -4.92
N ILE A 39 -0.40 -6.92 -5.90
CA ILE A 39 0.93 -6.87 -6.52
C ILE A 39 1.19 -5.47 -7.12
N TYR A 40 0.21 -4.92 -7.84
CA TYR A 40 0.28 -3.59 -8.43
C TYR A 40 0.53 -2.50 -7.38
N GLY A 41 -0.23 -2.51 -6.28
CA GLY A 41 -0.06 -1.57 -5.17
C GLY A 41 1.36 -1.59 -4.60
N LEU A 42 1.90 -2.79 -4.36
CA LEU A 42 3.29 -2.97 -3.91
C LEU A 42 4.30 -2.47 -4.93
N ALA A 43 4.09 -2.80 -6.21
CA ALA A 43 5.00 -2.45 -7.29
C ALA A 43 5.16 -0.93 -7.40
N VAL A 44 4.05 -0.20 -7.46
CA VAL A 44 4.03 1.26 -7.52
C VAL A 44 4.75 1.86 -6.30
N ALA A 45 4.48 1.35 -5.10
CA ALA A 45 5.11 1.84 -3.89
C ALA A 45 6.63 1.60 -3.86
N LYS A 46 7.09 0.43 -4.30
CA LYS A 46 8.50 0.08 -4.41
C LYS A 46 9.24 0.97 -5.41
N ILE A 47 8.69 1.14 -6.61
CA ILE A 47 9.22 1.99 -7.68
C ILE A 47 9.35 3.45 -7.23
N VAL A 48 8.30 4.00 -6.59
CA VAL A 48 8.31 5.38 -6.11
C VAL A 48 9.32 5.56 -4.97
N ALA A 49 9.44 4.59 -4.07
CA ALA A 49 10.43 4.60 -3.00
C ALA A 49 11.88 4.39 -3.48
N GLY A 50 12.11 4.19 -4.78
CA GLY A 50 13.44 3.86 -5.31
C GLY A 50 13.95 2.48 -4.90
N ARG A 51 13.07 1.64 -4.35
CA ARG A 51 13.35 0.24 -4.03
C ARG A 51 13.00 -0.58 -5.27
N GLY A 52 13.93 -0.66 -6.22
CA GLY A 52 13.78 -1.56 -7.37
C GLY A 52 13.43 -2.97 -6.90
N GLY A 53 12.49 -3.61 -7.60
CA GLY A 53 12.01 -4.94 -7.24
C GLY A 53 13.18 -5.92 -7.13
N GLY A 54 13.19 -6.73 -6.08
CA GLY A 54 14.21 -7.75 -5.86
C GLY A 54 13.84 -8.53 -4.61
N SER A 55 13.67 -9.85 -4.77
CA SER A 55 13.67 -10.77 -3.64
C SER A 55 14.96 -10.61 -2.82
N PRO A 56 14.95 -10.90 -1.50
CA PRO A 56 16.20 -11.01 -0.74
C PRO A 56 17.13 -12.00 -1.45
N GLY A 57 18.24 -11.51 -2.00
CA GLY A 57 19.21 -12.31 -2.78
C GLY A 57 19.33 -11.94 -4.26
N THR A 58 18.44 -11.11 -4.81
CA THR A 58 18.55 -10.63 -6.20
C THR A 58 18.76 -9.11 -6.20
N HIS A 59 20.02 -8.68 -6.39
CA HIS A 59 20.33 -7.30 -6.75
C HIS A 59 19.79 -7.04 -8.15
N SER A 60 18.50 -6.76 -8.27
CA SER A 60 17.93 -6.25 -9.51
C SER A 60 18.29 -4.77 -9.59
N SER A 61 19.46 -4.52 -10.17
CA SER A 61 19.94 -3.20 -10.58
C SER A 61 19.16 -2.76 -11.82
N HIS A 62 17.87 -2.45 -11.67
CA HIS A 62 17.17 -1.75 -12.74
C HIS A 62 17.92 -0.46 -13.05
N SER A 63 18.27 -0.25 -14.32
CA SER A 63 18.91 0.98 -14.76
C SER A 63 18.05 2.19 -14.41
N LYS A 64 18.66 3.37 -14.31
CA LYS A 64 17.92 4.61 -14.04
C LYS A 64 16.86 4.86 -15.11
N GLU A 65 17.15 4.49 -16.35
CA GLU A 65 16.27 4.56 -17.51
C GLU A 65 15.07 3.62 -17.32
N LYS A 66 15.30 2.35 -16.96
CA LYS A 66 14.21 1.40 -16.68
C LYS A 66 13.32 1.87 -15.52
N MET A 67 13.92 2.42 -14.46
CA MET A 67 13.16 2.97 -13.34
C MET A 67 12.33 4.20 -13.73
N LYS A 68 12.85 5.05 -14.63
CA LYS A 68 12.11 6.20 -15.17
C LYS A 68 10.92 5.75 -16.02
N ASP A 69 11.11 4.72 -16.86
CA ASP A 69 10.03 4.13 -17.66
C ASP A 69 8.92 3.55 -16.77
N LEU A 70 9.29 2.73 -15.78
CA LEU A 70 8.33 2.14 -14.84
C LEU A 70 7.56 3.20 -14.03
N LYS A 71 8.23 4.27 -13.61
CA LYS A 71 7.57 5.43 -12.97
C LYS A 71 6.57 6.09 -13.92
N SER A 72 6.91 6.21 -15.20
CA SER A 72 6.01 6.74 -16.22
C SER A 72 4.78 5.85 -16.39
N ARG A 73 4.98 4.53 -16.53
CA ARG A 73 3.88 3.55 -16.63
C ARG A 73 2.95 3.60 -15.43
N ALA A 74 3.50 3.58 -14.21
CA ALA A 74 2.73 3.68 -12.97
C ALA A 74 1.91 4.99 -12.86
N ARG A 75 2.47 6.12 -13.32
CA ARG A 75 1.77 7.42 -13.33
C ARG A 75 0.65 7.47 -14.37
N LYS A 76 0.86 6.84 -15.52
CA LYS A 76 -0.11 6.76 -16.61
C LYS A 76 -1.18 5.69 -16.40
N GLU A 77 -1.09 4.94 -15.30
CA GLU A 77 -1.97 3.80 -15.04
C GLU A 77 -1.90 2.76 -16.19
N ASP A 78 -0.72 2.62 -16.79
CA ASP A 78 -0.51 1.81 -17.98
C ASP A 78 -0.45 0.32 -17.62
N THR A 79 -1.45 -0.41 -18.10
CA THR A 79 -1.58 -1.86 -17.93
C THR A 79 -1.44 -2.65 -19.24
N SER A 80 -0.84 -2.06 -20.28
CA SER A 80 -0.61 -2.76 -21.56
C SER A 80 0.23 -4.03 -21.39
N ASP A 81 1.16 -4.00 -20.42
CA ASP A 81 1.98 -5.13 -20.01
C ASP A 81 1.87 -5.33 -18.49
N ALA A 82 2.05 -6.56 -18.02
CA ALA A 82 1.99 -6.92 -16.60
C ALA A 82 3.27 -6.60 -15.81
N TRP A 83 3.89 -5.43 -16.04
CA TRP A 83 5.19 -5.04 -15.48
C TRP A 83 5.23 -5.07 -13.94
N TRP A 84 4.09 -4.94 -13.26
CA TRP A 84 4.01 -4.98 -11.80
C TRP A 84 4.36 -6.35 -11.21
N GLN A 85 4.22 -7.43 -11.98
CA GLN A 85 4.46 -8.80 -11.51
C GLN A 85 5.93 -9.03 -11.10
N ASP A 86 6.86 -8.28 -11.67
CA ASP A 86 8.30 -8.38 -11.34
C ASP A 86 8.64 -7.76 -9.98
N PHE A 87 7.70 -7.07 -9.33
CA PHE A 87 7.94 -6.27 -8.14
C PHE A 87 7.38 -6.87 -6.86
N GLY A 88 6.81 -8.08 -6.90
CA GLY A 88 6.38 -8.77 -5.69
C GLY A 88 5.28 -9.79 -5.96
N THR A 89 4.75 -10.34 -4.87
CA THR A 89 3.66 -11.32 -4.91
C THR A 89 2.49 -10.86 -4.07
N ASP A 90 1.33 -11.48 -4.27
CA ASP A 90 0.16 -11.29 -3.42
C ASP A 90 0.47 -11.66 -1.96
N ILE A 91 1.17 -12.76 -1.74
CA ILE A 91 1.64 -13.20 -0.42
C ILE A 91 2.54 -12.12 0.23
N GLU A 92 3.41 -11.48 -0.55
CA GLU A 92 4.23 -10.38 -0.01
C GLU A 92 3.38 -9.19 0.44
N PHE A 93 2.24 -8.93 -0.20
CA PHE A 93 1.30 -7.91 0.24
C PHE A 93 0.69 -8.30 1.58
N GLU A 94 0.21 -9.54 1.70
CA GLU A 94 -0.35 -10.05 2.95
C GLU A 94 0.65 -9.91 4.10
N ASP A 95 1.89 -10.36 3.91
CA ASP A 95 2.90 -10.29 4.95
C ASP A 95 3.34 -8.87 5.30
N LYS A 96 3.66 -8.05 4.28
CA LYS A 96 4.29 -6.74 4.50
C LYS A 96 3.29 -5.63 4.81
N ILE A 97 2.04 -5.80 4.42
CA ILE A 97 0.97 -4.84 4.66
C ILE A 97 0.05 -5.39 5.74
N ILE A 98 -0.69 -6.47 5.48
CA ILE A 98 -1.78 -6.96 6.33
C ILE A 98 -1.25 -7.48 7.67
N HIS A 99 -0.47 -8.57 7.66
CA HIS A 99 0.07 -9.18 8.88
C HIS A 99 0.94 -8.20 9.66
N ARG A 100 1.73 -7.38 8.96
CA ARG A 100 2.61 -6.40 9.61
C ARG A 100 1.88 -5.36 10.47
N MET A 101 0.69 -4.91 10.04
CA MET A 101 -0.09 -3.91 10.78
C MET A 101 -1.16 -4.53 11.69
N GLY A 102 -1.33 -5.84 11.63
CA GLY A 102 -2.42 -6.58 12.27
C GLY A 102 -3.60 -6.77 11.32
N GLU A 103 -3.99 -8.02 11.11
CA GLU A 103 -5.03 -8.41 10.15
C GLU A 103 -6.40 -7.80 10.49
N ASN A 104 -6.77 -7.81 11.77
CA ASN A 104 -8.01 -7.19 12.25
C ASN A 104 -8.04 -5.69 11.99
N PHE A 105 -6.93 -4.99 12.28
CA PHE A 105 -6.81 -3.56 12.00
C PHE A 105 -6.88 -3.29 10.50
N TYR A 106 -6.21 -4.09 9.68
CA TYR A 106 -6.25 -3.96 8.24
C TYR A 106 -7.69 -4.05 7.70
N LYS A 107 -8.39 -5.14 8.03
CA LYS A 107 -9.73 -5.45 7.49
C LYS A 107 -10.83 -4.54 7.99
N HIS A 108 -10.79 -4.16 9.28
CA HIS A 108 -11.91 -3.45 9.91
C HIS A 108 -11.69 -1.94 10.05
N THR A 109 -10.46 -1.45 9.92
CA THR A 109 -10.15 -0.03 10.10
C THR A 109 -9.40 0.55 8.90
N PHE A 110 -8.26 -0.02 8.53
CA PHE A 110 -7.35 0.58 7.55
C PHE A 110 -7.92 0.58 6.12
N GLN A 111 -8.29 -0.59 5.61
CA GLN A 111 -8.85 -0.72 4.26
C GLN A 111 -10.19 0.03 4.15
N PRO A 112 -11.15 -0.11 5.09
CA PRO A 112 -12.40 0.65 5.03
C PRO A 112 -12.19 2.17 5.04
N ALA A 113 -11.26 2.69 5.83
CA ALA A 113 -10.98 4.13 5.86
C ALA A 113 -10.41 4.65 4.52
N ILE A 114 -9.54 3.87 3.89
CA ILE A 114 -9.01 4.24 2.56
C ILE A 114 -10.10 4.14 1.49
N ARG A 115 -10.95 3.12 1.57
CA ARG A 115 -12.12 2.96 0.69
C ARG A 115 -13.08 4.14 0.83
N GLN A 116 -13.41 4.53 2.05
CA GLN A 116 -14.27 5.67 2.31
C GLN A 116 -13.69 6.95 1.73
N ALA A 117 -12.39 7.22 1.96
CA ALA A 117 -11.74 8.40 1.38
C ALA A 117 -11.78 8.41 -0.16
N TRP A 118 -11.62 7.25 -0.78
CA TRP A 118 -11.76 7.09 -2.23
C TRP A 118 -13.18 7.39 -2.71
N ASP A 119 -14.19 6.83 -2.04
CA ASP A 119 -15.60 7.04 -2.38
C ASP A 119 -16.03 8.51 -2.17
N GLU A 120 -15.41 9.21 -1.21
CA GLU A 120 -15.56 10.66 -0.97
C GLU A 120 -14.82 11.52 -2.01
N GLY A 121 -14.08 10.92 -2.94
CA GLY A 121 -13.35 11.64 -4.00
C GLY A 121 -12.11 12.38 -3.52
N LYS A 122 -11.60 12.06 -2.32
CA LYS A 122 -10.34 12.63 -1.80
C LYS A 122 -9.15 12.16 -2.62
N ASP A 123 -8.06 12.91 -2.56
CA ASP A 123 -6.78 12.46 -3.09
C ASP A 123 -5.91 11.76 -2.02
N TYR A 124 -4.82 11.15 -2.48
CA TYR A 124 -3.89 10.43 -1.60
C TYR A 124 -3.19 11.40 -0.62
N GLU A 125 -2.81 12.57 -1.11
CA GLU A 125 -2.07 13.60 -0.38
C GLU A 125 -2.85 14.12 0.83
N GLU A 126 -4.16 14.29 0.70
CA GLU A 126 -5.10 14.71 1.73
C GLU A 126 -5.17 13.68 2.87
N ILE A 127 -5.21 12.39 2.54
CA ILE A 127 -5.47 11.36 3.55
C ILE A 127 -4.20 10.78 4.19
N ARG A 128 -3.05 10.81 3.50
CA ARG A 128 -1.86 10.03 3.88
C ARG A 128 -1.31 10.36 5.26
N ASP A 129 -1.31 11.63 5.65
CA ASP A 129 -0.73 12.05 6.92
C ASP A 129 -1.80 12.18 8.00
N ALA A 130 -3.02 12.54 7.64
CA ALA A 130 -4.16 12.60 8.56
C ALA A 130 -4.46 11.22 9.18
N LEU A 131 -4.71 10.21 8.34
CA LEU A 131 -5.03 8.84 8.80
C LEU A 131 -3.87 8.23 9.60
N ARG A 132 -2.66 8.31 9.02
CA ARG A 132 -1.46 7.74 9.62
C ARG A 132 -1.14 8.32 11.00
N SER A 133 -1.30 9.64 11.17
CA SER A 133 -0.97 10.29 12.45
C SER A 133 -1.94 9.89 13.54
N SER A 134 -3.24 9.88 13.24
CA SER A 134 -4.29 9.44 14.18
C SER A 134 -4.03 8.03 14.73
N TRP A 135 -3.81 7.04 13.85
CA TRP A 135 -3.56 5.66 14.27
C TRP A 135 -2.23 5.48 15.00
N ASN A 136 -1.19 6.22 14.61
CA ASN A 136 0.11 6.14 15.28
C ASN A 136 0.07 6.77 16.68
N GLU A 137 -0.73 7.81 16.91
CA GLU A 137 -0.94 8.33 18.26
C GLU A 137 -1.69 7.33 19.14
N GLN A 138 -2.72 6.66 18.61
CA GLN A 138 -3.41 5.59 19.34
C GLN A 138 -2.46 4.45 19.75
N LEU A 139 -1.55 4.07 18.85
CA LEU A 139 -0.52 3.06 19.12
C LEU A 139 0.48 3.52 20.20
N LYS A 140 0.90 4.79 20.18
CA LYS A 140 1.82 5.33 21.20
C LYS A 140 1.15 5.37 22.57
N SER A 141 -0.10 5.84 22.65
CA SER A 141 -0.84 5.91 23.92
C SER A 141 -1.01 4.51 24.52
N ALA A 142 -1.31 3.51 23.70
CA ALA A 142 -1.44 2.11 24.13
C ALA A 142 -0.15 1.53 24.75
N ARG A 143 1.03 1.98 24.28
CA ARG A 143 2.33 1.50 24.77
C ARG A 143 2.79 2.19 26.05
N ARG A 144 2.13 3.29 26.44
CA ARG A 144 2.44 4.06 27.65
C ARG A 144 1.50 3.72 28.80
N SER A 145 0.36 3.09 28.51
CA SER A 145 -0.57 2.52 29.50
C SER A 145 -0.11 1.13 29.91
#